data_AF-A0A928ZFC9-F1
#
_entry.id   AF-A0A928ZFC9-F1
#
_cell.length_a   1.000
_cell.length_b   1.000
_cell.length_c   1.000
_cell.angle_alpha   90.00
_cell.angle_beta   90.00
_cell.angle_gamma   90.00
#
_symmetry.space_group_name_H-M   'P 1'
#
loop_
_entity.id
_entity.type
_entity.pdbx_description
1 polymer ?
#
loop_
_entity_poly.entity_id
_entity_poly.type
_entity_poly.pdbx_seq_one_letter_code
_entity_poly.pdbx_strand_id
1 'polypeptide(L)' 'MKEIIIKQNDVITQSEACKLLEISKTQLRRFVKDGFIRFVKDKCNGKPTYVLKSDVQTLLDTRYYII' A
#
# COMPACT_ATOMS: atom_id res chain seq x y z
N MET A 1 24.57 -1.95 -0.17
CA MET A 1 23.14 -1.58 0.02
C MET A 1 22.39 -2.13 -1.17
N LYS A 2 21.43 -3.06 -0.98
CA LYS A 2 20.66 -3.61 -2.11
C LYS A 2 19.63 -2.56 -2.55
N GLU A 3 19.75 -2.08 -3.79
CA GLU A 3 18.68 -1.29 -4.41
C GLU A 3 17.45 -2.19 -4.61
N ILE A 4 16.37 -1.86 -3.93
CA ILE A 4 15.08 -2.51 -4.16
C ILE A 4 14.48 -1.84 -5.40
N ILE A 5 14.62 -2.51 -6.55
CA ILE A 5 13.98 -2.09 -7.80
C ILE A 5 12.49 -2.43 -7.67
N ILE A 6 11.69 -1.45 -7.25
CA ILE A 6 10.23 -1.58 -7.21
C ILE A 6 9.73 -1.43 -8.64
N LYS A 7 9.17 -2.50 -9.23
CA LYS A 7 8.59 -2.42 -10.58
C LYS A 7 7.21 -1.77 -10.49
N GLN A 8 6.75 -1.15 -11.59
CA GLN A 8 5.40 -0.55 -11.64
C GLN A 8 4.28 -1.53 -11.27
N ASN A 9 4.46 -2.83 -11.51
CA ASN A 9 3.50 -3.87 -11.15
C ASN A 9 3.44 -4.20 -9.64
N ASP A 10 4.39 -3.70 -8.84
CA ASP A 10 4.47 -3.97 -7.40
C ASP A 10 3.72 -2.94 -6.55
N VAL A 11 3.22 -1.88 -7.18
CA VAL A 11 2.55 -0.77 -6.53
C VAL A 11 1.16 -0.54 -7.10
N ILE A 12 0.27 -0.05 -6.26
CA ILE A 12 -1.09 0.36 -6.61
C ILE A 12 -1.36 1.77 -6.11
N THR A 13 -2.36 2.42 -6.67
CA THR A 13 -2.79 3.74 -6.18
C THR A 13 -3.46 3.62 -4.82
N GLN A 14 -3.49 4.71 -4.05
CA GLN A 14 -4.28 4.78 -2.81
C GLN A 14 -5.77 4.48 -3.03
N SER A 15 -6.31 4.86 -4.20
CA SER A 15 -7.71 4.61 -4.55
C SER A 15 -7.98 3.11 -4.70
N GLU A 16 -7.10 2.40 -5.40
CA GLU A 16 -7.19 0.94 -5.55
C GLU A 16 -6.99 0.23 -4.21
N ALA A 17 -6.02 0.66 -3.40
CA ALA A 17 -5.82 0.09 -2.05
C ALA A 17 -7.06 0.24 -1.16
N CYS A 18 -7.73 1.41 -1.20
CA CYS A 18 -8.98 1.63 -0.46
C CYS A 18 -10.10 0.70 -0.94
N LYS A 19 -10.21 0.50 -2.26
CA LYS A 19 -11.22 -0.39 -2.85
C LYS A 19 -10.98 -1.85 -2.46
N LEU A 20 -9.73 -2.32 -2.53
CA LEU A 20 -9.38 -3.70 -2.19
C LEU A 20 -9.60 -4.01 -0.71
N LEU A 21 -9.24 -3.09 0.18
CA LEU A 21 -9.39 -3.26 1.62
C LEU A 21 -10.80 -2.90 2.13
N GLU A 22 -11.65 -2.33 1.28
CA GLU A 22 -12.97 -1.77 1.64
C GLU A 22 -12.89 -0.75 2.80
N ILE A 23 -11.90 0.15 2.74
CA ILE A 23 -11.66 1.16 3.77
C ILE A 23 -11.69 2.59 3.22
N SER A 24 -11.90 3.55 4.10
CA SER A 24 -11.76 4.97 3.78
C SER A 24 -10.29 5.39 3.61
N LYS A 25 -10.04 6.49 2.88
CA LYS A 25 -8.71 7.11 2.79
C LYS A 25 -8.14 7.50 4.17
N THR A 26 -8.99 7.83 5.13
CA THR A 26 -8.58 8.16 6.50
C THR A 26 -8.04 6.92 7.22
N GLN A 27 -8.72 5.78 7.10
CA GLN A 27 -8.24 4.50 7.62
C GLN A 27 -6.94 4.06 6.92
N LEU A 28 -6.85 4.22 5.59
CA LEU A 28 -5.62 3.92 4.86
C LEU A 28 -4.43 4.73 5.40
N ARG A 29 -4.61 6.03 5.66
CA ARG A 29 -3.56 6.87 6.28
C ARG A 29 -3.20 6.41 7.70
N ARG A 30 -4.17 5.91 8.46
CA ARG A 30 -3.94 5.35 9.79
C ARG A 30 -3.09 4.08 9.71
N PHE A 31 -3.38 3.17 8.78
CA PHE A 31 -2.56 1.97 8.55
C PHE A 31 -1.13 2.29 8.15
N VAL A 32 -0.90 3.38 7.41
CA VAL A 32 0.45 3.86 7.12
C VAL A 32 1.13 4.41 8.37
N LYS A 33 0.41 5.21 9.17
CA LYS A 33 0.94 5.75 10.44
C LYS A 33 1.31 4.63 11.41
N ASP A 34 0.50 3.58 11.46
CA ASP A 34 0.69 2.42 12.33
C ASP A 34 1.72 1.43 11.77
N GLY A 35 2.25 1.66 10.56
CA GLY A 35 3.33 0.87 9.96
C GLY A 35 2.89 -0.38 9.19
N PHE A 36 1.58 -0.61 9.02
CA PHE A 36 1.05 -1.76 8.28
C PHE A 36 1.19 -1.62 6.77
N ILE A 37 1.20 -0.39 6.25
CA ILE A 37 1.29 -0.11 4.81
C ILE A 37 2.39 0.91 4.56
N ARG A 38 3.21 0.67 3.52
CA ARG A 38 4.21 1.63 3.07
C ARG A 38 3.75 2.41 1.85
N PHE A 39 4.03 3.71 1.92
CA PHE A 39 3.85 4.64 0.82
C PHE A 39 5.15 4.76 0.00
N VAL A 40 5.03 4.51 -1.30
CA VAL A 40 6.12 4.66 -2.27
C VAL A 40 5.90 5.95 -3.03
N LYS A 41 6.88 6.86 -2.97
CA LYS A 41 6.87 8.08 -3.78
C LYS A 41 7.54 7.80 -5.10
N ASP A 42 6.91 8.19 -6.19
CA ASP A 42 7.57 8.24 -7.48
C ASP A 42 8.62 9.37 -7.46
N LYS A 43 9.89 9.02 -7.69
CA LYS A 43 10.99 10.00 -7.74
C LYS A 43 10.94 10.84 -9.02
N CYS A 44 10.30 10.37 -10.08
CA CYS A 44 10.33 11.03 -11.38
C CYS A 44 9.25 12.11 -11.54
N ASN A 45 8.08 11.94 -10.92
CA ASN A 45 6.92 12.82 -11.17
C ASN A 45 6.49 13.71 -10.00
N GLY A 46 7.26 13.75 -8.91
CA GLY A 46 7.04 14.65 -7.76
C GLY A 46 5.78 14.39 -6.93
N LYS A 47 4.69 13.85 -7.50
CA LYS A 47 3.42 13.53 -6.86
C LYS A 47 2.66 12.48 -7.70
N PRO A 48 2.92 11.19 -7.50
CA PRO A 48 1.92 10.36 -6.82
C PRO A 48 2.53 9.48 -5.71
N THR A 49 1.79 9.33 -4.62
CA THR A 49 2.12 8.39 -3.53
C THR A 49 1.35 7.10 -3.77
N TYR A 50 2.09 6.04 -4.09
CA TYR A 50 1.59 4.70 -4.30
C TYR A 50 1.68 3.86 -3.02
N VAL A 51 1.00 2.71 -3.04
CA VAL A 51 0.95 1.72 -1.97
C VAL A 51 1.57 0.42 -2.48
N LEU A 52 2.40 -0.25 -1.67
CA LEU A 52 2.90 -1.58 -2.04
C LEU A 52 1.77 -2.60 -2.05
N LYS A 53 1.67 -3.34 -3.16
CA LYS A 53 0.65 -4.39 -3.32
C LYS A 53 0.83 -5.52 -2.30
N SER A 54 2.06 -5.85 -1.92
CA SER A 54 2.38 -6.87 -0.93
C SER A 54 1.83 -6.55 0.46
N ASP A 55 1.91 -5.28 0.87
CA ASP A 55 1.43 -4.83 2.19
C ASP A 55 -0.10 -4.93 2.25
N VAL A 56 -0.77 -4.56 1.15
CA VAL A 56 -2.23 -4.71 1.02
C VAL A 56 -2.66 -6.17 1.01
N GLN A 57 -1.92 -7.04 0.30
CA GLN A 57 -2.21 -8.48 0.29
C GLN A 57 -2.04 -9.07 1.70
N THR A 58 -0.97 -8.70 2.42
CA THR A 58 -0.73 -9.17 3.79
C THR A 58 -1.87 -8.79 4.72
N LEU A 59 -2.42 -7.57 4.58
CA LEU A 59 -3.58 -7.13 5.35
C LEU A 59 -4.86 -7.88 5.00
N LEU A 60 -5.07 -8.18 3.71
CA LEU A 60 -6.18 -9.02 3.27
C LEU A 60 -6.06 -10.41 3.88
N ASP A 61 -4.90 -11.06 3.71
CA ASP A 61 -4.66 -12.40 4.23
C ASP A 61 -4.87 -12.43 5.76
N THR A 62 -4.29 -11.47 6.49
CA THR A 62 -4.46 -11.36 7.95
C THR A 62 -5.93 -11.17 8.36
N ARG A 63 -6.73 -10.43 7.56
CA ARG A 63 -8.16 -10.25 7.79
C ARG A 63 -8.96 -11.55 7.55
N TYR A 64 -8.52 -12.41 6.63
CA TYR A 64 -9.19 -13.67 6.30
C TYR A 64 -8.74 -14.87 7.16
N TYR A 65 -7.60 -14.79 7.84
CA TYR A 65 -7.11 -15.86 8.73
C TYR A 65 -7.65 -15.79 10.17
N ILE A 66 -8.59 -14.89 10.46
CA ILE A 66 -9.38 -14.91 11.70
C ILE A 66 -10.75 -15.54 11.37
N ILE A 67 -10.76 -16.83 11.02
CA ILE A 67 -11.98 -17.66 10.91
C ILE A 67 -11.68 -19.01 11.56
#